data_AF-A0A8J2LYX6-F1
#
_entry.id   AF-A0A8J2LYX6-F1
#
_cell.length_a   1.000
_cell.length_b   1.000
_cell.length_c   1.000
_cell.angle_alpha   90.00
_cell.angle_beta   90.00
_cell.angle_gamma   90.00
#
_symmetry.space_group_name_H-M   'P 1'
#
loop_
_entity.id
_entity.type
_entity.pdbx_description
1 polymer ?
#
loop_
_entity_poly.entity_id
_entity_poly.type
_entity_poly.pdbx_seq_one_letter_code
_entity_poly.pdbx_strand_id
1 'polypeptide(L)'
;TGDESWSYKNVLEFFLKSEHYVGQLGLAKDQHGQNGLVHTEEERFSRGIDVWLRAGQELGFENGDSNGPQTVGFSRTIFTKRNGRRESSYTSY
;
A
#
# COMPACT_ATOMS: atom_id res chain seq x y z
N THR A 1 -1.16 6.93 22.97
CA THR A 1 -0.10 6.83 24.01
C THR A 1 0.37 8.20 24.47
N GLY A 2 0.28 9.26 23.63
CA GLY A 2 0.80 10.60 23.98
C GLY A 2 2.31 10.72 23.84
N ASP A 3 2.96 9.66 23.32
CA ASP A 3 4.39 9.59 23.11
C ASP A 3 4.71 10.05 21.68
N GLU A 4 5.40 11.18 21.54
CA GLU A 4 5.77 11.76 20.26
C GLU A 4 6.74 10.87 19.47
N SER A 5 7.51 10.00 20.14
CA SER A 5 8.43 9.07 19.46
C SER A 5 7.68 8.08 18.56
N TRP A 6 6.43 7.77 18.89
CA TRP A 6 5.54 6.91 18.10
C TRP A 6 4.61 7.69 17.15
N SER A 7 4.89 8.97 16.89
CA SER A 7 4.16 9.72 15.86
C SER A 7 4.37 9.10 14.47
N TYR A 8 3.36 9.20 13.60
CA TYR A 8 3.42 8.64 12.24
C TYR A 8 4.67 9.09 11.48
N LYS A 9 5.01 10.37 11.57
CA LYS A 9 6.20 10.96 10.95
C LYS A 9 7.49 10.25 11.37
N ASN A 10 7.61 9.85 12.63
CA ASN A 10 8.79 9.20 13.17
C ASN A 10 8.84 7.71 12.81
N VAL A 11 7.69 7.03 12.73
CA VAL A 11 7.67 5.59 12.39
C VAL A 11 7.67 5.33 10.88
N LEU A 12 7.32 6.33 10.06
CA LEU A 12 7.28 6.22 8.60
C LEU A 12 8.61 5.73 8.02
N GLU A 13 9.74 6.23 8.51
CA GLU A 13 11.06 5.79 8.03
C GLU A 13 11.28 4.28 8.17
N PHE A 14 10.74 3.66 9.23
CA PHE A 14 10.87 2.23 9.47
C PHE A 14 9.96 1.43 8.54
N PHE A 15 8.75 1.91 8.26
CA PHE A 15 7.88 1.31 7.25
C PHE A 15 8.55 1.33 5.88
N LEU A 16 9.04 2.49 5.45
CA LEU A 16 9.77 2.65 4.18
C LEU A 16 11.03 1.77 4.09
N LYS A 17 11.76 1.63 5.20
CA LYS A 17 12.96 0.78 5.26
C LYS A 17 12.61 -0.71 5.17
N SER A 18 11.48 -1.13 5.74
CA SER A 18 11.07 -2.53 5.75
C SER A 18 10.45 -3.00 4.43
N GLU A 19 9.82 -2.11 3.68
CA GLU A 19 9.00 -2.43 2.53
C GLU A 19 9.80 -2.47 1.21
N HIS A 20 9.48 -3.45 0.38
CA HIS A 20 9.80 -3.53 -1.04
C HIS A 20 8.49 -3.57 -1.83
N TYR A 21 8.01 -2.40 -2.23
CA TYR A 21 6.77 -2.26 -2.97
C TYR A 21 6.96 -2.48 -4.47
N VAL A 22 6.13 -3.35 -5.03
CA VAL A 22 6.02 -3.66 -6.46
C VAL A 22 4.62 -3.31 -6.95
N GLY A 23 4.49 -2.13 -7.52
CA GLY A 23 3.23 -1.62 -8.05
C GLY A 23 3.39 -0.22 -8.62
N GLN A 24 2.26 0.46 -8.88
CA GLN A 24 2.31 1.87 -9.28
C GLN A 24 2.36 2.73 -8.02
N LEU A 25 3.42 3.54 -7.89
CA LEU A 25 3.63 4.41 -6.72
C LEU A 25 2.70 5.64 -6.71
N GLY A 26 2.18 6.04 -7.89
CA GLY A 26 1.25 7.17 -8.01
C GLY A 26 1.69 8.42 -7.24
N LEU A 27 0.72 9.03 -6.56
CA LEU A 27 0.94 10.20 -5.69
C LEU A 27 1.45 9.84 -4.28
N ALA A 28 1.46 8.56 -3.91
CA ALA A 28 1.85 8.07 -2.58
C ALA A 28 3.30 7.55 -2.55
N LYS A 29 4.15 8.04 -3.45
CA LYS A 29 5.54 7.57 -3.58
C LYS A 29 6.37 7.75 -2.31
N ASP A 30 6.07 8.78 -1.53
CA ASP A 30 6.73 9.07 -0.26
C ASP A 30 6.23 8.18 0.90
N GLN A 31 5.19 7.38 0.68
CA GLN A 31 4.63 6.44 1.66
C GLN A 31 5.08 4.99 1.45
N HIS A 32 5.85 4.70 0.40
CA HIS A 32 6.27 3.34 0.05
C HIS A 32 7.78 3.13 -0.06
N GLY A 33 8.25 2.02 0.51
CA GLY A 33 9.63 1.56 0.40
C GLY A 33 9.86 0.74 -0.87
N GLN A 34 11.07 0.74 -1.43
CA GLN A 34 11.43 -0.08 -2.61
C GLN A 34 12.60 -1.04 -2.37
N ASN A 35 13.28 -0.92 -1.24
CA ASN A 35 14.55 -1.60 -0.98
C ASN A 35 14.53 -2.48 0.27
N GLY A 36 13.37 -2.61 0.91
CA GLY A 36 13.19 -3.42 2.10
C GLY A 36 13.16 -4.92 1.83
N LEU A 37 12.94 -5.68 2.90
CA LEU A 37 12.89 -7.15 2.85
C LEU A 37 11.47 -7.67 2.64
N VAL A 38 10.47 -6.91 3.09
CA VAL A 38 9.06 -7.27 3.02
C VAL A 38 8.50 -6.85 1.67
N HIS A 39 8.32 -7.80 0.77
CA HIS A 39 7.71 -7.64 -0.53
C HIS A 39 6.21 -7.40 -0.41
N THR A 40 5.79 -6.24 -0.87
CA THR A 40 4.39 -5.88 -1.05
C THR A 40 4.13 -5.69 -2.54
N GLU A 41 3.02 -6.21 -3.05
CA GLU A 41 2.66 -5.99 -4.45
C GLU A 41 1.18 -5.69 -4.61
N GLU A 42 0.88 -4.79 -5.54
CA GLU A 42 -0.49 -4.49 -5.96
C GLU A 42 -1.12 -5.73 -6.61
N GLU A 43 -2.42 -5.96 -6.37
CA GLU A 43 -3.14 -7.06 -6.98
C GLU A 43 -3.16 -6.95 -8.51
N ARG A 44 -2.52 -7.92 -9.18
CA ARG A 44 -2.44 -7.96 -10.64
C ARG A 44 -3.73 -8.44 -11.29
N PHE A 45 -4.50 -9.27 -10.58
CA PHE A 45 -5.75 -9.81 -11.11
C PHE A 45 -6.84 -9.81 -10.06
N SER A 46 -7.83 -8.94 -10.25
CA SER A 46 -9.07 -8.93 -9.48
C SER A 46 -10.25 -8.75 -10.43
N ARG A 47 -11.19 -9.70 -10.41
CA ARG A 47 -12.34 -9.69 -11.32
C ARG A 47 -13.26 -8.52 -10.99
N GLY A 48 -13.46 -7.64 -11.96
CA GLY A 48 -14.38 -6.50 -11.83
C GLY A 48 -13.83 -5.31 -11.05
N ILE A 49 -12.55 -5.30 -10.66
CA ILE A 49 -11.97 -4.17 -9.90
C ILE A 49 -12.13 -2.84 -10.64
N ASP A 50 -11.90 -2.81 -11.94
CA ASP A 50 -12.04 -1.59 -12.74
C ASP A 50 -13.49 -1.08 -12.79
N VAL A 51 -14.47 -1.97 -12.64
CA VAL A 51 -15.89 -1.58 -12.57
C VAL A 51 -16.17 -0.88 -11.25
N TRP A 52 -15.66 -1.42 -10.14
CA TRP A 52 -15.79 -0.79 -8.82
C TRP A 52 -15.08 0.56 -8.73
N LEU A 53 -13.85 0.65 -9.24
CA LEU A 53 -13.09 1.90 -9.28
C LEU A 53 -13.82 2.97 -10.12
N ARG A 54 -14.40 2.59 -11.26
CA ARG A 54 -15.21 3.53 -12.07
C ARG A 54 -16.52 3.93 -11.38
N ALA A 55 -17.24 2.99 -10.78
CA ALA A 55 -18.47 3.29 -10.04
C ALA A 55 -18.22 4.26 -8.88
N GLY A 56 -17.08 4.11 -8.19
CA GLY A 56 -16.63 5.06 -7.17
C GLY A 56 -16.44 6.47 -7.73
N GLN A 57 -15.74 6.58 -8.85
CA GLN A 57 -15.53 7.86 -9.55
C GLN A 57 -16.85 8.50 -10.01
N GLU A 58 -17.80 7.71 -10.51
CA GLU A 58 -19.14 8.20 -10.90
C GLU A 58 -19.92 8.76 -9.71
N LEU A 59 -19.68 8.25 -8.51
CA LEU A 59 -20.24 8.75 -7.26
C LEU A 59 -19.44 9.91 -6.65
N GLY A 60 -18.37 10.36 -7.31
CA GLY A 60 -17.52 11.47 -6.87
C GLY A 60 -16.40 11.08 -5.91
N PHE A 61 -16.11 9.79 -5.74
CA PHE A 61 -14.97 9.32 -4.95
C PHE A 61 -13.70 9.25 -5.79
N GLU A 62 -12.57 9.63 -5.19
CA GLU A 62 -11.27 9.50 -5.84
C GLU A 62 -10.74 8.07 -5.74
N ASN A 63 -9.97 7.66 -6.75
CA ASN A 63 -9.18 6.44 -6.67
C ASN A 63 -7.83 6.81 -6.05
N GLY A 64 -7.38 6.03 -5.08
CA GLY A 64 -6.16 6.32 -4.34
C GLY A 64 -5.45 5.07 -3.87
N ASP A 65 -4.50 5.30 -2.97
CA ASP A 65 -3.81 4.26 -2.22
C ASP A 65 -4.31 4.29 -0.77
N SER A 66 -4.87 3.16 -0.33
CA SER A 66 -5.38 3.01 1.04
C SER A 66 -4.29 3.01 2.10
N ASN A 67 -3.04 2.72 1.73
CA ASN A 67 -1.89 2.73 2.64
C ASN A 67 -1.10 4.06 2.60
N GLY A 68 -1.47 4.97 1.69
CA GLY A 68 -0.91 6.31 1.57
C GLY A 68 -1.62 7.33 2.47
N PRO A 69 -1.55 8.63 2.13
CA PRO A 69 -2.28 9.66 2.87
C PRO A 69 -3.78 9.38 2.83
N GLN A 70 -4.39 9.31 4.02
CA GLN A 70 -5.76 8.83 4.18
C GLN A 70 -6.75 9.75 3.47
N THR A 71 -7.37 9.21 2.43
CA THR A 71 -8.40 9.87 1.63
C THR A 71 -9.59 8.93 1.50
N VAL A 72 -10.80 9.49 1.48
CA VAL A 72 -12.01 8.69 1.25
C VAL A 72 -12.08 8.34 -0.22
N GLY A 73 -12.07 7.05 -0.55
CA GLY A 73 -11.98 6.64 -1.94
C GLY A 73 -11.98 5.13 -2.12
N PHE A 74 -11.66 4.73 -3.34
CA PHE A 74 -11.46 3.33 -3.71
C PHE A 74 -10.01 3.09 -4.08
N SER A 75 -9.49 1.90 -3.79
CA SER A 75 -8.11 1.54 -4.08
C SER A 75 -8.01 0.10 -4.58
N ARG A 76 -6.93 -0.19 -5.31
CA ARG A 76 -6.50 -1.58 -5.50
C ARG A 76 -5.87 -2.06 -4.20
N THR A 77 -6.10 -3.33 -3.86
CA THR A 77 -5.49 -3.91 -2.66
C THR A 77 -4.02 -4.21 -2.90
N ILE A 78 -3.19 -3.83 -1.95
CA ILE A 78 -1.77 -4.19 -1.88
C ILE A 78 -1.64 -5.37 -0.90
N PHE A 79 -0.90 -6.40 -1.29
CA PHE A 79 -0.72 -7.61 -0.50
C PHE A 79 0.76 -7.84 -0.16
N THR A 80 1.03 -8.33 1.05
CA THR A 80 2.34 -8.88 1.42
C THR A 80 2.51 -10.26 0.80
N LYS A 81 2.98 -10.29 -0.44
CA LYS A 81 3.16 -11.49 -1.26
C LYS A 81 4.31 -11.28 -2.24
N ARG A 82 5.01 -12.35 -2.57
CA ARG A 82 6.10 -12.38 -3.57
C ARG A 82 5.81 -13.48 -4.58
N ASN A 83 5.72 -13.13 -5.86
CA ASN A 83 5.42 -14.08 -6.94
C ASN A 83 4.13 -14.90 -6.68
N GLY A 84 3.07 -14.24 -6.19
CA GLY A 84 1.78 -14.89 -5.88
C GLY A 84 1.76 -15.77 -4.63
N ARG A 85 2.87 -15.92 -3.90
CA ARG A 85 2.92 -16.62 -2.61
C ARG A 85 2.87 -15.60 -1.49
N ARG A 86 2.11 -15.90 -0.43
CA ARG A 86 2.16 -15.11 0.81
C ARG A 86 3.61 -14.98 1.26
N GLU A 87 4.01 -13.75 1.56
CA GLU A 87 5.27 -13.49 2.22
C GLU A 87 5.00 -13.27 3.71
N SER A 88 5.58 -14.12 4.56
CA SER A 88 5.51 -14.02 6.01
C SER A 88 6.80 -13.41 6.56
N SER A 89 6.78 -13.01 7.84
CA SER A 89 7.97 -12.53 8.52
C SER A 89 9.15 -13.52 8.45
N TYR A 90 8.89 -14.83 8.40
CA TYR A 90 9.94 -15.87 8.26
C TYR A 90 10.52 -15.97 6.84
N THR A 91 9.74 -15.63 5.82
CA THR A 91 10.22 -15.67 4.43
C THR A 91 10.86 -14.35 4.01
N SER A 92 10.56 -13.25 4.71
CA SER A 92 11.16 -11.94 4.46
C SER A 92 12.49 -11.74 5.21
N TYR A 93 12.65 -12.29 6.42
CA TYR A 93 13.83 -12.14 7.29
C TYR A 93 14.48 -13.49 7.59
#